data_AF-A0A7V4GVX6-F1
#
_entry.id   AF-A0A7V4GVX6-F1
#
_cell.length_a   1.000
_cell.length_b   1.000
_cell.length_c   1.000
_cell.angle_alpha   90.00
_cell.angle_beta   90.00
_cell.angle_gamma   90.00
#
_symmetry.space_group_name_H-M   'P 1'
#
loop_
_entity.id
_entity.type
_entity.pdbx_description
1 polymer ?
#
loop_
_entity_poly.entity_id
_entity_poly.type
_entity_poly.pdbx_seq_one_letter_code
_entity_poly.pdbx_strand_id
1 'polypeptide(L)'
;MSLFVIILLIVLGIVLLLIEFLVIPGITIAGIGGLVLIGTSIYSTYKSYGNTTGNIVLIVTFLLVLAATILALRSKTWRKVMLNTTVDGKAAESFDDRLKP
;
A
#
# COMPACT_ATOMS: atom_id res chain seq x y z
N MET A 1 -1.61 22.31 -13.70
CA MET A 1 -2.53 21.25 -13.22
C MET A 1 -3.00 21.58 -11.81
N SER A 2 -4.24 21.21 -11.45
CA SER A 2 -4.74 21.40 -10.07
C SER A 2 -3.95 20.54 -9.07
N LEU A 3 -3.73 21.04 -7.85
CA LEU A 3 -3.10 20.29 -6.76
C LEU A 3 -3.78 18.94 -6.49
N PHE A 4 -5.11 18.88 -6.61
CA PHE A 4 -5.88 17.64 -6.41
C PHE A 4 -5.40 16.51 -7.33
N VAL A 5 -5.26 16.78 -8.63
CA VAL A 5 -4.77 15.80 -9.62
C VAL A 5 -3.35 15.36 -9.31
N ILE A 6 -2.48 16.28 -8.88
CA ILE A 6 -1.10 15.95 -8.52
C ILE A 6 -1.07 14.98 -7.33
N ILE A 7 -1.82 15.27 -6.28
CA ILE A 7 -1.92 14.41 -5.10
C ILE A 7 -2.48 13.04 -5.49
N LEU A 8 -3.52 13.01 -6.32
CA LEU A 8 -4.11 11.77 -6.81
C LEU A 8 -3.11 10.92 -7.59
N LEU A 9 -2.32 11.53 -8.48
CA LEU A 9 -1.25 10.84 -9.23
C LEU A 9 -0.17 10.27 -8.31
N ILE A 10 0.25 11.02 -7.27
CA ILE A 10 1.23 10.55 -6.27
C ILE A 10 0.67 9.34 -5.51
N VAL A 11 -0.55 9.45 -4.99
CA VAL A 11 -1.18 8.36 -4.23
C VAL A 11 -1.37 7.13 -5.11
N LEU A 12 -1.87 7.30 -6.34
CA LEU A 12 -2.06 6.21 -7.28
C LEU A 12 -0.73 5.54 -7.64
N GLY A 13 0.32 6.33 -7.89
CA GLY A 13 1.64 5.81 -8.20
C GLY A 13 2.26 5.03 -7.03
N ILE A 14 2.09 5.50 -5.79
CA ILE A 14 2.48 4.75 -4.58
C ILE A 14 1.70 3.44 -4.49
N VAL A 15 0.38 3.46 -4.69
CA VAL A 15 -0.45 2.25 -4.64
C VAL A 15 0.01 1.21 -5.68
N LEU A 16 0.30 1.64 -6.91
CA LEU A 16 0.82 0.77 -7.97
C LEU A 16 2.18 0.15 -7.60
N LEU A 17 3.09 0.93 -7.03
CA LEU A 17 4.37 0.41 -6.50
C LEU A 17 4.13 -0.62 -5.40
N LEU A 18 3.24 -0.34 -4.46
CA LEU A 18 2.91 -1.28 -3.39
C LEU A 18 2.32 -2.58 -3.97
N ILE A 19 1.41 -2.50 -4.94
CA ILE A 19 0.84 -3.67 -5.59
C ILE A 19 1.93 -4.57 -6.20
N GLU A 20 2.92 -4.00 -6.88
CA GLU A 20 4.07 -4.75 -7.41
C GLU A 20 4.81 -5.49 -6.29
N PHE A 21 5.13 -4.81 -5.18
CA PHE A 21 5.85 -5.42 -4.06
C PHE A 21 5.01 -6.47 -3.30
N LEU A 22 3.69 -6.28 -3.19
CA LEU A 22 2.81 -7.12 -2.38
C LEU A 22 2.30 -8.36 -3.10
N VAL A 23 1.84 -8.23 -4.35
CA VAL A 23 1.02 -9.27 -5.00
C VAL A 23 1.91 -10.28 -5.72
N ILE A 24 2.82 -9.80 -6.58
CA ILE A 24 3.72 -10.66 -7.35
C ILE A 24 5.04 -9.91 -7.52
N PRO A 25 6.02 -10.14 -6.63
CA PRO A 25 7.35 -9.57 -6.81
C PRO A 25 7.91 -10.04 -8.15
N GLY A 26 8.16 -9.11 -9.07
CA GLY A 26 8.72 -9.40 -10.40
C GLY A 26 7.84 -9.04 -11.61
N ILE A 27 6.57 -8.63 -11.44
CA ILE A 27 5.81 -8.00 -12.55
C ILE A 27 6.07 -6.49 -12.58
N THR A 28 6.95 -6.10 -13.50
CA THR A 28 7.45 -4.73 -13.66
C THR A 28 6.44 -3.72 -14.20
N ILE A 29 5.29 -4.16 -14.73
CA ILE A 29 4.33 -3.25 -15.41
C ILE A 29 3.72 -2.25 -14.42
N ALA A 30 3.27 -2.72 -13.26
CA ALA A 30 2.71 -1.85 -12.22
C ALA A 30 3.79 -0.94 -11.64
N GLY A 31 5.01 -1.45 -11.46
CA GLY A 31 6.17 -0.67 -11.01
C GLY A 31 6.51 0.49 -11.90
N ILE A 32 6.69 0.20 -13.19
CA ILE A 32 6.97 1.21 -14.21
C ILE A 32 5.81 2.21 -14.28
N GLY A 33 4.57 1.75 -14.26
CA GLY A 33 3.39 2.63 -14.21
C GLY A 33 3.41 3.56 -12.99
N GLY A 34 3.71 3.03 -11.81
CA GLY A 34 3.83 3.80 -10.58
C GLY A 34 4.93 4.86 -10.64
N LEU A 35 6.10 4.50 -11.16
CA LEU A 35 7.22 5.43 -11.35
C LEU A 35 6.88 6.54 -12.36
N VAL A 36 6.24 6.20 -13.47
CA VAL A 36 5.80 7.18 -14.48
C VAL A 36 4.79 8.15 -13.90
N LEU A 37 3.81 7.66 -13.12
CA LEU A 37 2.82 8.51 -12.46
C LEU A 37 3.48 9.47 -11.47
N ILE A 38 4.33 8.93 -10.56
CA ILE A 38 5.05 9.74 -9.57
C ILE A 38 5.92 10.79 -10.26
N GLY A 39 6.71 10.39 -11.25
CA GLY A 39 7.57 11.28 -12.03
C GLY A 39 6.78 12.37 -12.73
N THR A 40 5.64 12.03 -13.35
CA THR A 40 4.75 13.00 -14.00
C THR A 40 4.15 13.99 -13.01
N SER A 41 3.75 13.54 -11.82
CA SER A 41 3.26 14.44 -10.76
C SER A 41 4.33 15.40 -10.26
N ILE A 42 5.55 14.91 -10.03
CA ILE A 42 6.67 15.75 -9.59
C ILE A 42 6.99 16.78 -10.69
N TYR A 43 7.18 16.34 -11.93
CA TYR A 43 7.42 17.22 -13.08
C TYR A 43 6.33 18.29 -13.22
N SER A 44 5.07 17.88 -13.14
CA SER A 44 3.93 18.80 -13.23
C SER A 44 3.88 19.80 -12.09
N THR A 45 4.38 19.43 -10.90
CA THR A 45 4.51 20.32 -9.74
C THR A 45 5.57 21.38 -9.99
N TYR A 46 6.77 20.99 -10.42
CA TYR A 46 7.83 21.96 -10.77
C TYR A 46 7.35 22.93 -11.86
N LYS A 47 6.64 22.42 -12.88
CA LYS A 47 6.12 23.24 -13.97
C LYS A 47 5.01 24.21 -13.52
N SER A 48 4.13 23.79 -12.61
CA SER A 48 2.94 24.59 -12.24
C SER A 48 3.12 25.47 -11.00
N TYR A 49 4.00 25.09 -10.08
CA TYR A 49 4.15 25.73 -8.75
C TYR A 49 5.58 26.21 -8.46
N GLY A 50 6.52 25.97 -9.37
CA GLY A 50 7.91 26.43 -9.26
C GLY A 50 8.79 25.56 -8.36
N ASN A 51 10.06 25.98 -8.24
CA ASN A 51 11.12 25.15 -7.64
C ASN A 51 10.93 24.91 -6.14
N THR A 52 10.50 25.91 -5.37
CA THR A 52 10.32 25.77 -3.92
C THR A 52 9.30 24.68 -3.60
N THR A 53 8.10 24.77 -4.20
CA THR A 53 7.03 23.78 -4.01
C THR A 53 7.42 22.43 -4.59
N GLY A 54 8.08 22.40 -5.75
CA GLY A 54 8.58 21.17 -6.37
C GLY A 54 9.53 20.39 -5.46
N ASN A 55 10.51 21.07 -4.84
CA ASN A 55 11.47 20.44 -3.93
C ASN A 55 10.78 19.88 -2.68
N ILE A 56 9.81 20.60 -2.11
CA ILE A 56 9.04 20.12 -0.97
C ILE A 56 8.26 18.86 -1.34
N VAL A 57 7.53 18.88 -2.46
CA VAL A 57 6.74 17.72 -2.92
C VAL A 57 7.64 16.53 -3.24
N LEU A 58 8.82 16.75 -3.84
CA LEU A 58 9.80 15.69 -4.11
C LEU A 58 10.24 15.00 -2.81
N ILE A 59 10.67 15.77 -1.81
CA ILE A 59 11.14 15.22 -0.52
C ILE A 59 10.01 14.48 0.19
N VAL A 60 8.82 15.07 0.27
CA VAL A 60 7.66 14.46 0.91
C VAL A 60 7.26 13.16 0.20
N THR A 61 7.21 13.17 -1.13
CA THR A 61 6.87 11.98 -1.93
C THR A 61 7.90 10.87 -1.73
N PHE A 62 9.19 11.21 -1.71
CA PHE A 62 10.27 10.25 -1.46
C PHE A 62 10.13 9.59 -0.08
N LEU A 63 9.91 10.40 0.97
CA LEU A 63 9.69 9.87 2.32
C LEU A 63 8.43 9.00 2.41
N LEU A 64 7.34 9.39 1.73
CA LEU A 64 6.11 8.60 1.68
C LEU A 64 6.32 7.25 1.00
N VAL A 65 6.98 7.21 -0.15
CA VAL A 65 7.31 5.95 -0.86
C VAL A 65 8.15 5.06 0.05
N LEU A 66 9.20 5.60 0.67
CA LEU A 66 10.09 4.84 1.55
C LEU A 66 9.33 4.27 2.76
N ALA A 67 8.54 5.11 3.44
CA ALA A 67 7.72 4.72 4.58
C ALA A 67 6.68 3.66 4.17
N ALA A 68 5.98 3.87 3.06
CA ALA A 68 4.98 2.95 2.54
C ALA A 68 5.59 1.57 2.23
N THR A 69 6.74 1.53 1.54
CA THR A 69 7.45 0.29 1.23
C THR A 69 7.93 -0.44 2.49
N ILE A 70 8.52 0.27 3.47
CA ILE A 70 8.94 -0.34 4.75
C ILE A 70 7.74 -0.90 5.50
N LEU A 71 6.63 -0.16 5.55
CA LEU A 71 5.41 -0.60 6.23
C LEU A 71 4.77 -1.80 5.54
N ALA A 72 4.77 -1.83 4.20
CA ALA A 72 4.30 -2.95 3.40
C ALA A 72 5.09 -4.24 3.65
N LEU A 73 6.41 -4.14 3.75
CA LEU A 73 7.29 -5.29 4.00
C LEU A 73 7.28 -5.72 5.48
N ARG A 74 6.90 -4.85 6.42
CA ARG A 74 6.81 -5.21 7.84
C ARG A 74 5.62 -6.14 8.12
N SER A 75 5.89 -7.38 8.52
CA SER A 75 4.87 -8.37 8.92
C SER A 75 3.96 -7.90 10.08
N LYS A 76 4.48 -7.04 10.97
CA LYS A 76 3.71 -6.46 12.08
C LYS A 76 2.57 -5.55 11.60
N THR A 77 2.68 -4.93 10.42
CA THR A 77 1.64 -4.07 9.83
C THR A 77 0.44 -4.91 9.43
N TRP A 78 0.69 -6.06 8.77
CA TRP A 78 -0.33 -7.02 8.38
C TRP A 78 -1.08 -7.61 9.56
N ARG A 79 -0.39 -7.95 10.65
CA ARG A 79 -1.01 -8.50 11.87
C ARG A 79 -2.01 -7.55 12.55
N LYS A 80 -1.91 -6.23 12.30
CA LYS A 80 -2.84 -5.24 12.85
C LYS A 80 -4.05 -5.00 11.94
N VAL A 81 -3.88 -5.25 10.64
CA VAL A 81 -4.95 -5.14 9.63
C VAL A 81 -5.74 -6.45 9.53
N MET A 82 -5.09 -7.58 9.83
CA MET A 82 -5.72 -8.89 9.92
C MET A 82 -6.61 -8.92 11.17
N LEU A 83 -7.92 -8.94 10.96
CA LEU A 83 -8.90 -9.20 12.01
C LEU A 83 -8.58 -10.60 12.58
N ASN A 84 -8.32 -10.70 13.88
CA ASN A 84 -8.20 -11.99 14.57
C ASN A 84 -9.58 -12.68 14.58
N THR A 85 -10.09 -13.09 13.42
CA THR A 85 -11.20 -14.03 13.35
C THR A 85 -10.62 -15.42 13.56
N THR A 86 -10.24 -15.71 14.80
CA THR A 86 -10.23 -17.08 15.29
C THR A 86 -11.67 -17.55 15.24
N VAL A 87 -12.05 -18.27 14.18
CA VAL A 87 -13.26 -19.08 14.22
C VAL A 87 -12.91 -20.24 15.14
N ASP A 88 -13.13 -20.05 16.45
CA ASP A 88 -13.25 -21.16 17.39
C ASP A 88 -14.51 -21.93 16.98
N GLY A 89 -14.34 -22.83 16.01
CA GLY A 89 -15.31 -23.88 15.77
C GLY A 89 -15.34 -24.73 17.04
N LYS A 90 -16.29 -24.44 17.94
CA LYS A 90 -16.75 -25.40 18.93
C LYS A 90 -17.27 -26.62 18.17
N ALA A 91 -16.36 -27.54 17.86
CA ALA A 91 -16.72 -28.89 17.45
C ALA A 91 -17.55 -29.48 18.60
N ALA A 92 -18.73 -29.98 18.24
CA ALA A 92 -19.74 -30.46 19.16
C ALA A 92 -19.21 -31.60 20.04
N GLU A 93 -18.86 -31.28 21.28
CA GLU A 93 -18.67 -32.26 22.35
C GLU A 93 -20.04 -32.53 22.98
N SER A 94 -20.87 -33.38 22.36
CA SER A 94 -22.14 -33.82 22.97
C SER A 94 -22.67 -35.17 22.46
N PHE A 95 -21.80 -36.11 22.07
CA PHE A 95 -22.24 -37.43 21.61
C PHE A 95 -21.57 -38.62 22.31
N ASP A 96 -20.96 -38.44 23.49
CA ASP A 96 -20.35 -39.57 24.23
C ASP A 96 -21.24 -40.15 25.35
N ASP A 97 -22.40 -39.54 25.63
CA ASP A 97 -23.29 -40.00 26.72
C ASP A 97 -24.32 -41.06 26.27
N ARG A 98 -24.16 -41.64 25.07
CA ARG A 98 -25.04 -42.70 24.53
C ARG A 98 -24.33 -44.04 24.28
N LEU A 99 -23.11 -44.21 24.81
CA LEU A 99 -22.40 -45.47 24.82
C LEU A 99 -22.17 -45.93 26.27
N LYS A 100 -23.24 -46.43 26.90
CA LYS A 100 -23.11 -47.39 28.01
C LYS A 100 -23.91 -48.65 27.67
N PRO A 101 -23.32 -49.85 27.79
CA PRO A 101 -24.04 -51.12 27.68
C PRO A 101 -25.04 -51.31 28.83
#